data_AF-A0A1V5JTA6-F1
#
_entry.id   AF-A0A1V5JTA6-F1
#
_cell.length_a   1.000
_cell.length_b   1.000
_cell.length_c   1.000
_cell.angle_alpha   90.00
_cell.angle_beta   90.00
_cell.angle_gamma   90.00
#
_symmetry.space_group_name_H-M   'P 1'
#
loop_
_entity.id
_entity.type
_entity.pdbx_description
1 polymer ?
#
loop_
_entity_poly.entity_id
_entity_poly.type
_entity_poly.pdbx_seq_one_letter_code
_entity_poly.pdbx_strand_id
1 'polypeptide(L)'
;MIGWQYIQPLEPSINHLVLKLSKEQTVHLHPSELAEILTQIPAENQDALLDSMDIDKIADTIPEMDDKNQVALVERMTTEKAADILEAMSPDDAADILGDLSDKKAEEIIEEMEEEDAQEVKDLLQHEEDSAGGLMTTEYFAVTPFTTVAETFSQLRTELEDVETINDIYVIDEGERLMGSLTLRELFLRNGEDKVAQFMHRRLIFLTPESDGMEAARMMAKFNLLSLPVVDKEKRLLGIITVDDILEFLLPSVKKRKRF
;
A
#
# COMPACT_ATOMS: atom_id res chain seq x y z
N MET A 1 3.16 20.91 11.37
CA MET A 1 4.11 22.05 11.48
C MET A 1 5.17 21.60 12.46
N ILE A 2 6.28 21.05 11.97
CA ILE A 2 7.35 20.54 12.82
C ILE A 2 7.85 21.71 13.69
N GLY A 3 7.87 21.50 15.01
CA GLY A 3 8.31 22.52 15.95
C GLY A 3 9.81 22.81 15.75
N TRP A 4 10.18 24.08 15.71
CA TRP A 4 11.55 24.57 15.70
C TRP A 4 12.46 24.03 16.82
N GLN A 5 11.91 23.28 17.77
CA GLN A 5 12.60 22.58 18.83
C GLN A 5 13.49 21.41 18.37
N TYR A 6 13.39 20.95 17.13
CA TYR A 6 14.24 19.88 16.58
C TYR A 6 15.44 20.39 15.75
N ILE A 7 15.60 21.70 15.59
CA ILE A 7 16.69 22.29 14.80
C ILE A 7 17.50 23.25 15.70
N GLN A 8 18.72 22.85 16.10
CA GLN A 8 19.68 23.77 16.72
C GLN A 8 20.68 24.28 15.67
N PRO A 9 20.89 25.61 15.56
CA PRO A 9 21.97 26.15 14.75
C PRO A 9 23.29 26.01 15.51
N LEU A 10 24.28 25.33 14.91
CA LEU A 10 25.67 25.34 15.35
C LEU A 10 26.51 26.24 14.42
N GLU A 11 27.55 26.81 15.02
CA GLU A 11 28.46 27.83 14.48
C GLU A 11 29.03 27.55 13.06
N PRO A 12 29.48 28.60 12.36
CA PRO A 12 29.42 28.69 10.89
C PRO A 12 30.60 28.03 10.17
N SER A 13 30.93 26.78 10.48
CA SER A 13 32.09 26.12 9.85
C SER A 13 31.95 24.63 9.56
N ILE A 14 30.73 24.10 9.43
CA ILE A 14 30.56 22.67 9.13
C ILE A 14 29.52 22.47 8.01
N ASN A 15 30.01 22.07 6.84
CA ASN A 15 29.28 21.89 5.58
C ASN A 15 28.54 20.54 5.48
N HIS A 16 28.17 19.93 6.60
CA HIS A 16 27.46 18.65 6.62
C HIS A 16 26.28 18.75 7.59
N LEU A 17 25.08 18.53 7.09
CA LEU A 17 23.94 18.17 7.91
C LEU A 17 24.18 16.73 8.36
N VAL A 18 24.81 16.50 9.53
CA VAL A 18 24.67 15.20 10.19
C VAL A 18 23.24 15.18 10.73
N LEU A 19 22.36 14.44 10.08
CA LEU A 19 21.13 14.00 10.73
C LEU A 19 21.55 13.16 11.95
N LYS A 20 21.49 13.75 13.15
CA LYS A 20 21.48 12.97 14.39
C LYS A 20 20.06 12.49 14.66
N LEU A 21 19.48 11.79 13.70
CA LEU A 21 18.36 10.90 13.98
C LEU A 21 19.00 9.57 14.34
N SER A 22 18.93 9.18 15.61
CA SER A 22 19.29 7.81 15.97
C SER A 22 18.25 6.85 15.40
N LYS A 23 18.61 5.57 15.22
CA LYS A 23 17.65 4.52 14.84
C LYS A 23 16.40 4.53 15.73
N GLU A 24 16.56 4.86 17.01
CA GLU A 24 15.44 4.96 17.97
C GLU A 24 14.48 6.11 17.66
N GLN A 25 14.95 7.18 17.02
CA GLN A 25 14.12 8.34 16.69
C GLN A 25 13.39 8.16 15.36
N THR A 26 13.95 7.42 14.41
CA THR A 26 13.29 7.11 13.12
C THR A 26 12.11 6.16 13.30
N VAL A 27 12.20 5.22 14.25
CA VAL A 27 11.10 4.29 14.61
C VAL A 27 9.82 5.03 15.04
N HIS A 28 9.93 6.21 15.62
CA HIS A 28 8.77 6.96 16.12
C HIS A 28 8.18 7.97 15.14
N LEU A 29 8.82 8.18 13.99
CA LEU A 29 8.33 9.11 12.97
C LEU A 29 7.34 8.40 12.05
N HIS A 30 6.31 9.16 11.63
CA HIS A 30 5.39 8.67 10.62
C HIS A 30 6.12 8.55 9.27
N PRO A 31 5.82 7.54 8.42
CA PRO A 31 6.44 7.41 7.10
C PRO A 31 6.40 8.71 6.28
N SER A 32 5.26 9.40 6.24
CA SER A 32 5.15 10.73 5.62
C SER A 32 6.11 11.80 6.17
N GLU A 33 6.45 11.77 7.47
CA GLU A 33 7.43 12.70 8.06
C GLU A 33 8.86 12.33 7.64
N LEU A 34 9.15 11.03 7.50
CA LEU A 34 10.43 10.55 6.99
C LEU A 34 10.61 10.89 5.51
N ALA A 35 9.55 10.75 4.69
CA ALA A 35 9.52 11.17 3.30
C ALA A 35 9.80 12.68 3.15
N GLU A 36 9.19 13.51 4.00
CA GLU A 36 9.47 14.96 4.05
C GLU A 36 10.95 15.24 4.37
N ILE A 37 11.58 14.47 5.26
CA ILE A 37 12.99 14.61 5.62
C ILE A 37 13.91 14.15 4.49
N LEU A 38 13.64 12.97 3.90
CA LEU A 38 14.39 12.41 2.77
C LEU A 38 14.43 13.38 1.58
N THR A 39 13.30 14.05 1.33
CA THR A 39 13.18 15.04 0.25
C THR A 39 13.98 16.33 0.52
N GLN A 40 14.21 16.67 1.79
CA GLN A 40 14.90 17.92 2.18
C GLN A 40 16.42 17.78 2.31
N ILE A 41 16.93 16.56 2.43
CA ILE A 41 18.37 16.31 2.54
C ILE A 41 19.02 16.08 1.18
N PRO A 42 20.31 16.40 1.02
CA PRO A 42 21.05 16.07 -0.19
C PRO A 42 21.04 14.56 -0.46
N ALA A 43 21.00 14.16 -1.74
CA ALA A 43 20.98 12.75 -2.16
C ALA A 43 22.09 11.90 -1.52
N GLU A 44 23.28 12.47 -1.35
CA GLU A 44 24.45 11.84 -0.70
C GLU A 44 24.19 11.40 0.75
N ASN A 45 23.22 12.02 1.42
CA ASN A 45 22.86 11.73 2.81
C ASN A 45 21.58 10.87 2.93
N GLN A 46 20.84 10.65 1.84
CA GLN A 46 19.62 9.84 1.86
C GLN A 46 19.93 8.39 2.20
N ASP A 47 20.99 7.83 1.62
CA ASP A 47 21.38 6.43 1.85
C ASP A 47 21.69 6.17 3.32
N ALA A 48 22.36 7.11 3.99
CA ALA A 48 22.65 7.01 5.42
C ALA A 48 21.38 7.05 6.30
N LEU A 49 20.34 7.77 5.88
CA LEU A 49 19.06 7.79 6.57
C LEU A 49 18.29 6.49 6.33
N LEU A 50 18.28 5.98 5.10
CA LEU A 50 17.67 4.68 4.79
C LEU A 50 18.34 3.53 5.55
N ASP A 51 19.67 3.49 5.61
CA ASP A 51 20.43 2.46 6.34
C ASP A 51 20.19 2.51 7.87
N SER A 52 19.57 3.58 8.36
CA SER A 52 19.14 3.70 9.75
C SER A 52 17.77 3.08 10.03
N MET A 53 17.00 2.76 9.01
CA MET A 53 15.67 2.14 9.05
C MET A 53 15.78 0.63 8.75
N ASP A 54 14.75 -0.13 9.12
CA ASP A 54 14.50 -1.48 8.59
C ASP A 54 13.77 -1.40 7.25
N ILE A 55 13.70 -2.53 6.54
CA ILE A 55 13.15 -2.60 5.18
C ILE A 55 11.68 -2.18 5.18
N ASP A 56 10.86 -2.74 6.07
CA ASP A 56 9.43 -2.42 6.19
C ASP A 56 9.20 -0.91 6.36
N LYS A 57 9.98 -0.24 7.21
CA LYS A 57 9.83 1.21 7.38
C LYS A 57 10.24 2.01 6.15
N ILE A 58 11.22 1.52 5.38
CA ILE A 58 11.60 2.13 4.11
C ILE A 58 10.47 1.93 3.09
N ALA A 59 9.91 0.72 3.03
CA ALA A 59 8.79 0.35 2.18
C ALA A 59 7.57 1.24 2.45
N ASP A 60 7.24 1.52 3.72
CA ASP A 60 6.16 2.49 4.06
C ASP A 60 6.52 3.95 3.67
N THR A 61 7.81 4.29 3.65
CA THR A 61 8.27 5.69 3.56
C THR A 61 8.41 6.16 2.12
N ILE A 62 8.86 5.31 1.21
CA ILE A 62 9.08 5.69 -0.19
C ILE A 62 7.76 6.10 -0.87
N PRO A 63 6.65 5.36 -0.77
CA PRO A 63 5.37 5.71 -1.38
C PRO A 63 4.86 7.09 -0.98
N GLU A 64 5.22 7.57 0.21
CA GLU A 64 4.83 8.89 0.72
C GLU A 64 5.60 10.06 0.08
N MET A 65 6.68 9.78 -0.66
CA MET A 65 7.43 10.77 -1.43
C MET A 65 6.68 11.12 -2.72
N ASP A 66 7.00 12.25 -3.36
CA ASP A 66 6.48 12.48 -4.72
C ASP A 66 7.19 11.58 -5.74
N ASP A 67 6.46 11.20 -6.79
CA ASP A 67 6.82 10.21 -7.82
C ASP A 67 8.25 10.43 -8.34
N LYS A 68 8.63 11.69 -8.56
CA LYS A 68 9.98 12.04 -9.05
C LYS A 68 11.09 11.67 -8.09
N ASN A 69 10.86 11.87 -6.80
CA ASN A 69 11.82 11.56 -5.76
C ASN A 69 11.85 10.06 -5.45
N GLN A 70 10.72 9.35 -5.57
CA GLN A 70 10.67 7.89 -5.50
C GLN A 70 11.56 7.27 -6.59
N VAL A 71 11.29 7.61 -7.86
CA VAL A 71 12.07 7.13 -9.02
C VAL A 71 13.55 7.44 -8.85
N ALA A 72 13.89 8.69 -8.54
CA ALA A 72 15.29 9.09 -8.39
C ALA A 72 16.02 8.36 -7.25
N LEU A 73 15.29 7.96 -6.20
CA LEU A 73 15.83 7.19 -5.09
C LEU A 73 16.07 5.73 -5.50
N VAL A 74 15.08 5.09 -6.11
CA VAL A 74 15.13 3.68 -6.54
C VAL A 74 16.14 3.49 -7.67
N GLU A 75 16.26 4.42 -8.62
CA GLU A 75 17.27 4.38 -9.69
C GLU A 75 18.72 4.37 -9.16
N ARG A 76 18.94 4.98 -7.98
CA ARG A 76 20.26 5.03 -7.35
C ARG A 76 20.60 3.78 -6.55
N MET A 77 19.59 2.97 -6.19
CA MET A 77 19.77 1.75 -5.41
C MET A 77 20.37 0.62 -6.26
N THR A 78 21.06 -0.29 -5.58
CA THR A 78 21.38 -1.60 -6.16
C THR A 78 20.09 -2.34 -6.46
N THR A 79 20.09 -3.20 -7.49
CA THR A 79 18.89 -3.97 -7.87
C THR A 79 18.39 -4.84 -6.73
N GLU A 80 19.30 -5.55 -6.04
CA GLU A 80 19.01 -6.34 -4.83
C GLU A 80 18.29 -5.51 -3.75
N LYS A 81 18.83 -4.35 -3.36
CA LYS A 81 18.20 -3.51 -2.33
C LYS A 81 16.84 -2.94 -2.78
N ALA A 82 16.70 -2.62 -4.06
CA ALA A 82 15.43 -2.13 -4.58
C ALA A 82 14.37 -3.24 -4.59
N ALA A 83 14.74 -4.47 -4.97
CA ALA A 83 13.87 -5.64 -4.91
C ALA A 83 13.41 -5.91 -3.47
N ASP A 84 14.35 -6.05 -2.52
CA ASP A 84 14.03 -6.28 -1.10
C ASP A 84 13.04 -5.25 -0.53
N ILE A 85 13.17 -3.98 -0.93
CA ILE A 85 12.28 -2.90 -0.46
C ILE A 85 10.93 -2.97 -1.15
N LEU A 86 10.89 -3.21 -2.47
CA LEU A 86 9.64 -3.26 -3.25
C LEU A 86 8.81 -4.51 -2.92
N GLU A 87 9.44 -5.62 -2.54
CA GLU A 87 8.75 -6.82 -2.01
C GLU A 87 8.06 -6.55 -0.68
N ALA A 88 8.62 -5.65 0.15
CA ALA A 88 8.04 -5.29 1.43
C ALA A 88 7.03 -4.12 1.33
N MET A 89 6.77 -3.59 0.12
CA MET A 89 5.73 -2.59 -0.13
C MET A 89 4.41 -3.29 -0.50
N SER A 90 3.30 -2.54 -0.40
CA SER A 90 2.06 -3.00 -1.01
C SER A 90 2.26 -3.17 -2.54
N PRO A 91 1.66 -4.20 -3.16
CA PRO A 91 1.85 -4.50 -4.58
C PRO A 91 1.50 -3.35 -5.53
N ASP A 92 0.52 -2.53 -5.16
CA ASP A 92 0.09 -1.35 -5.92
C ASP A 92 1.10 -0.20 -5.85
N ASP A 93 1.63 0.12 -4.67
CA ASP A 93 2.70 1.12 -4.54
C ASP A 93 3.98 0.67 -5.28
N ALA A 94 4.31 -0.62 -5.21
CA ALA A 94 5.42 -1.20 -5.95
C ALA A 94 5.21 -1.10 -7.47
N ALA A 95 4.00 -1.40 -7.94
CA ALA A 95 3.63 -1.27 -9.35
C ALA A 95 3.73 0.18 -9.84
N ASP A 96 3.24 1.15 -9.07
CA ASP A 96 3.32 2.57 -9.41
C ASP A 96 4.78 3.03 -9.58
N ILE A 97 5.65 2.69 -8.62
CA ILE A 97 7.08 3.03 -8.71
C ILE A 97 7.73 2.37 -9.92
N LEU A 98 7.51 1.07 -10.12
CA LEU A 98 8.10 0.31 -11.23
C LEU A 98 7.61 0.80 -12.60
N GLY A 99 6.35 1.22 -12.70
CA GLY A 99 5.75 1.78 -13.91
C GLY A 99 6.40 3.10 -14.35
N ASP A 100 6.94 3.87 -13.40
CA ASP A 100 7.62 5.14 -13.64
C ASP A 100 9.15 5.00 -13.88
N LEU A 101 9.74 3.82 -13.61
CA LEU A 101 11.16 3.55 -13.88
C LEU A 101 11.42 3.34 -15.38
N SER A 102 12.69 3.38 -15.77
CA SER A 102 13.08 2.89 -17.11
C SER A 102 12.82 1.38 -17.24
N ASP A 103 12.28 0.95 -18.39
CA ASP A 103 11.96 -0.47 -18.69
C ASP A 103 13.08 -1.43 -18.24
N LYS A 104 14.33 -1.10 -18.55
CA LYS A 104 15.50 -1.91 -18.22
C LYS A 104 15.70 -2.09 -16.70
N LYS A 105 15.50 -1.04 -15.91
CA LYS A 105 15.69 -1.09 -14.46
C LYS A 105 14.52 -1.80 -13.78
N ALA A 106 13.30 -1.57 -14.26
CA ALA A 106 12.11 -2.28 -13.78
C ALA A 106 12.24 -3.80 -14.02
N GLU A 107 12.61 -4.21 -15.25
CA GLU A 107 12.87 -5.63 -15.57
C GLU A 107 13.95 -6.24 -14.67
N GLU A 108 15.07 -5.55 -14.46
CA GLU A 108 16.15 -6.03 -13.59
C GLU A 108 15.68 -6.24 -12.14
N ILE A 109 14.86 -5.34 -11.59
CA ILE A 109 14.32 -5.47 -10.23
C ILE A 109 13.35 -6.64 -10.17
N ILE A 110 12.41 -6.71 -11.10
CA ILE A 110 11.39 -7.76 -11.18
C ILE A 110 12.00 -9.16 -11.34
N GLU A 111 13.15 -9.28 -12.01
CA GLU A 111 13.88 -10.55 -12.13
C GLU A 111 14.61 -10.96 -10.84
N GLU A 112 14.91 -10.01 -9.96
CA GLU A 112 15.54 -10.25 -8.66
C GLU A 112 14.51 -10.58 -7.57
N MET A 113 13.25 -10.15 -7.76
CA MET A 113 12.18 -10.38 -6.81
C MET A 113 11.77 -11.86 -6.67
N GLU A 114 11.18 -12.21 -5.53
CA GLU A 114 10.52 -13.51 -5.31
C GLU A 114 9.39 -13.72 -6.34
N GLU A 115 9.18 -14.97 -6.75
CA GLU A 115 8.27 -15.30 -7.87
C GLU A 115 6.81 -14.89 -7.61
N GLU A 116 6.38 -14.94 -6.35
CA GLU A 116 5.02 -14.57 -5.93
C GLU A 116 4.83 -13.06 -6.03
N ASP A 117 5.64 -12.26 -5.33
CA ASP A 117 5.58 -10.79 -5.35
C ASP A 117 5.79 -10.22 -6.76
N ALA A 118 6.75 -10.77 -7.51
CA ALA A 118 6.99 -10.36 -8.89
C ALA A 118 5.79 -10.62 -9.80
N GLN A 119 4.98 -11.64 -9.51
CA GLN A 119 3.79 -11.95 -10.29
C GLN A 119 2.63 -11.00 -9.95
N GLU A 120 2.43 -10.67 -8.68
CA GLU A 120 1.40 -9.72 -8.24
C GLU A 120 1.61 -8.34 -8.88
N VAL A 121 2.82 -7.82 -8.77
CA VAL A 121 3.17 -6.50 -9.35
C VAL A 121 3.05 -6.51 -10.87
N LYS A 122 3.45 -7.59 -11.55
CA LYS A 122 3.27 -7.74 -13.01
C LYS A 122 1.82 -7.73 -13.43
N ASP A 123 0.93 -8.29 -12.62
CA ASP A 123 -0.49 -8.30 -12.91
C ASP A 123 -1.10 -6.91 -12.76
N LEU A 124 -0.67 -6.14 -11.76
CA LEU A 124 -1.07 -4.73 -11.58
C LEU A 124 -0.53 -3.81 -12.69
N LEU A 125 0.73 -3.96 -13.09
CA LEU A 125 1.35 -3.20 -14.19
C LEU A 125 0.65 -3.36 -15.57
N GLN A 126 -0.23 -4.36 -15.73
CA GLN A 126 -1.02 -4.54 -16.96
C GLN A 126 -2.23 -3.62 -17.03
N HIS A 127 -2.59 -2.95 -15.92
CA HIS A 127 -3.73 -2.07 -15.84
C HIS A 127 -3.34 -0.61 -16.11
N GLU A 128 -4.32 0.19 -16.53
CA GLU A 128 -4.11 1.62 -16.70
C GLU A 128 -4.13 2.27 -15.31
N GLU A 129 -3.18 3.19 -15.03
CA GLU A 129 -3.00 3.89 -13.75
C GLU A 129 -4.31 4.48 -13.19
N ASP A 130 -5.08 5.19 -14.03
CA ASP A 130 -6.34 5.83 -13.63
C ASP A 130 -7.55 4.87 -13.58
N SER A 131 -7.34 3.56 -13.75
CA SER A 131 -8.41 2.55 -13.73
C SER A 131 -8.56 1.88 -12.38
N ALA A 132 -9.68 1.20 -12.15
CA ALA A 132 -9.91 0.41 -10.95
C ALA A 132 -8.84 -0.68 -10.75
N GLY A 133 -8.27 -1.21 -11.83
CA GLY A 133 -7.17 -2.17 -11.77
C GLY A 133 -5.81 -1.55 -11.46
N GLY A 134 -5.61 -0.27 -11.81
CA GLY A 134 -4.39 0.47 -11.45
C GLY A 134 -4.43 0.97 -10.00
N LEU A 135 -5.62 1.25 -9.47
CA LEU A 135 -5.83 1.73 -8.11
C LEU A 135 -6.12 0.62 -7.08
N MET A 136 -6.03 -0.66 -7.46
CA MET A 136 -6.33 -1.77 -6.54
C MET A 136 -5.05 -2.40 -6.04
N THR A 137 -5.12 -2.91 -4.81
CA THR A 137 -4.13 -3.81 -4.25
C THR A 137 -4.66 -5.25 -4.19
N THR A 138 -3.76 -6.22 -4.25
CA THR A 138 -4.04 -7.67 -4.10
C THR A 138 -4.07 -8.10 -2.64
N GLU A 139 -3.61 -7.26 -1.72
CA GLU A 139 -3.55 -7.55 -0.27
C GLU A 139 -4.91 -7.37 0.43
N TYR A 140 -5.82 -8.32 0.22
CA TYR A 140 -7.13 -8.31 0.86
C TYR A 140 -7.38 -9.55 1.71
N PHE A 141 -8.11 -9.37 2.81
CA PHE A 141 -8.49 -10.49 3.67
C PHE A 141 -9.79 -11.15 3.19
N ALA A 142 -9.72 -12.45 2.86
CA ALA A 142 -10.87 -13.22 2.39
C ALA A 142 -11.03 -14.56 3.15
N VAL A 143 -12.28 -14.98 3.34
CA VAL A 143 -12.63 -16.25 3.99
C VAL A 143 -13.68 -17.02 3.20
N THR A 144 -13.86 -18.31 3.53
CA THR A 144 -14.91 -19.12 2.91
C THR A 144 -16.26 -18.92 3.63
N PRO A 145 -17.40 -19.16 2.97
CA PRO A 145 -18.72 -19.09 3.58
C PRO A 145 -18.90 -20.02 4.79
N PHE A 146 -18.10 -21.08 4.89
CA PHE A 146 -18.22 -22.10 5.94
C PHE A 146 -17.29 -21.86 7.12
N THR A 147 -16.33 -20.94 6.99
CA THR A 147 -15.44 -20.50 8.07
C THR A 147 -16.27 -19.94 9.23
N THR A 148 -15.89 -20.31 10.45
CA THR A 148 -16.50 -19.82 11.68
C THR A 148 -15.87 -18.50 12.11
N VAL A 149 -16.56 -17.74 12.97
CA VAL A 149 -16.03 -16.50 13.55
C VAL A 149 -14.71 -16.75 14.30
N ALA A 150 -14.61 -17.85 15.05
CA ALA A 150 -13.39 -18.19 15.78
C ALA A 150 -12.21 -18.50 14.85
N GLU A 151 -12.45 -19.24 13.77
CA GLU A 151 -11.43 -19.51 12.73
C GLU A 151 -11.02 -18.22 12.02
N THR A 152 -11.99 -17.35 11.71
CA THR A 152 -11.72 -16.04 11.07
C THR A 152 -10.78 -15.19 11.94
N PHE A 153 -11.05 -15.08 13.25
CA PHE A 153 -10.13 -14.39 14.17
C PHE A 153 -8.77 -15.07 14.31
N SER A 154 -8.70 -16.39 14.11
CA SER A 154 -7.42 -17.10 14.13
C SER A 154 -6.60 -16.78 12.89
N GLN A 155 -7.22 -16.74 11.70
CA GLN A 155 -6.58 -16.37 10.44
C GLN A 155 -6.11 -14.92 10.47
N LEU A 156 -6.97 -13.99 10.91
CA LEU A 156 -6.59 -12.58 11.09
C LEU A 156 -5.31 -12.45 11.93
N ARG A 157 -5.14 -13.22 13.01
CA ARG A 157 -3.92 -13.11 13.83
C ARG A 157 -2.64 -13.57 13.14
N THR A 158 -2.74 -14.32 12.07
CA THR A 158 -1.59 -14.90 11.35
C THR A 158 -1.28 -14.13 10.07
N GLU A 159 -2.29 -13.54 9.43
CA GLU A 159 -2.20 -12.89 8.10
C GLU A 159 -2.33 -11.36 8.20
N LEU A 160 -2.27 -10.79 9.41
CA LEU A 160 -2.53 -9.36 9.64
C LEU A 160 -1.46 -8.43 9.06
N GLU A 161 -0.25 -8.95 8.84
CA GLU A 161 0.88 -8.19 8.30
C GLU A 161 0.85 -8.13 6.76
N ASP A 162 0.11 -9.04 6.12
CA ASP A 162 0.07 -9.22 4.65
C ASP A 162 -1.26 -8.71 4.05
N VAL A 163 -2.00 -7.87 4.78
CA VAL A 163 -3.30 -7.35 4.35
C VAL A 163 -3.39 -5.84 4.54
N GLU A 164 -3.79 -5.15 3.47
CA GLU A 164 -3.97 -3.71 3.45
C GLU A 164 -5.02 -3.25 4.49
N THR A 165 -6.15 -3.97 4.54
CA THR A 165 -7.19 -3.64 5.52
C THR A 165 -8.04 -4.83 5.96
N ILE A 166 -8.44 -4.80 7.22
CA ILE A 166 -9.34 -5.79 7.85
C ILE A 166 -10.74 -5.23 8.11
N ASN A 167 -11.00 -3.97 7.73
CA ASN A 167 -12.28 -3.32 8.01
C ASN A 167 -13.43 -4.02 7.31
N ASP A 168 -13.20 -4.39 6.05
CA ASP A 168 -14.05 -5.23 5.23
C ASP A 168 -13.35 -6.57 5.01
N ILE A 169 -14.08 -7.65 5.23
CA ILE A 169 -13.63 -9.02 5.03
C ILE A 169 -14.47 -9.60 3.91
N TYR A 170 -13.82 -10.13 2.89
CA TYR A 170 -14.50 -10.68 1.73
C TYR A 170 -14.81 -12.16 1.92
N VAL A 171 -15.88 -12.62 1.29
CA VAL A 171 -16.27 -14.03 1.33
C VAL A 171 -16.21 -14.58 -0.08
N ILE A 172 -15.36 -15.57 -0.30
CA ILE A 172 -15.12 -16.19 -1.61
C ILE A 172 -15.48 -17.68 -1.60
N ASP A 173 -15.80 -18.24 -2.77
CA ASP A 173 -15.96 -19.68 -2.96
C ASP A 173 -14.65 -20.38 -3.35
N GLU A 174 -14.70 -21.70 -3.58
CA GLU A 174 -13.51 -22.50 -3.99
C GLU A 174 -12.91 -22.08 -5.34
N GLY A 175 -13.64 -21.31 -6.14
CA GLY A 175 -13.15 -20.73 -7.39
C GLY A 175 -12.88 -19.23 -7.28
N GLU A 176 -12.62 -18.73 -6.06
CA GLU A 176 -12.29 -17.33 -5.73
C GLU A 176 -13.40 -16.32 -6.08
N ARG A 177 -14.62 -16.80 -6.33
CA ARG A 177 -15.72 -15.92 -6.70
C ARG A 177 -16.24 -15.18 -5.49
N LEU A 178 -16.41 -13.86 -5.64
CA LEU A 178 -16.94 -13.01 -4.60
C LEU A 178 -18.42 -13.34 -4.29
N MET A 179 -18.66 -13.89 -3.11
CA MET A 179 -19.96 -14.36 -2.61
C MET A 179 -20.61 -13.43 -1.59
N GLY A 180 -19.79 -12.71 -0.82
CA GLY A 180 -20.26 -11.81 0.22
C GLY A 180 -19.16 -10.91 0.78
N SER A 181 -19.53 -10.07 1.73
CA SER A 181 -18.61 -9.32 2.58
C SER A 181 -19.18 -9.17 3.98
N LEU A 182 -18.34 -8.87 4.95
CA LEU A 182 -18.72 -8.55 6.32
C LEU A 182 -17.70 -7.58 6.90
N THR A 183 -18.07 -6.86 7.95
CA THR A 183 -17.13 -5.98 8.65
C THR A 183 -16.55 -6.66 9.87
N LEU A 184 -15.35 -6.25 10.30
CA LEU A 184 -14.77 -6.70 11.57
C LEU A 184 -15.72 -6.44 12.75
N ARG A 185 -16.43 -5.31 12.73
CA ARG A 185 -17.45 -4.99 13.73
C ARG A 185 -18.53 -6.07 13.84
N GLU A 186 -18.95 -6.64 12.72
CA GLU A 186 -19.97 -7.68 12.71
C GLU A 186 -19.46 -8.99 13.30
N LEU A 187 -18.19 -9.35 13.08
CA LEU A 187 -17.57 -10.52 13.74
C LEU A 187 -17.63 -10.41 15.26
N PHE A 188 -17.35 -9.23 15.82
CA PHE A 188 -17.42 -8.99 17.27
C PHE A 188 -18.82 -9.12 17.87
N LEU A 189 -19.88 -9.08 17.06
CA LEU A 189 -21.27 -9.22 17.49
C LEU A 189 -21.78 -10.66 17.42
N ARG A 190 -20.96 -11.62 16.96
CA ARG A 190 -21.33 -13.02 16.71
C ARG A 190 -20.69 -13.97 17.71
N ASN A 191 -21.22 -15.18 17.79
CA ASN A 191 -20.60 -16.24 18.58
C ASN A 191 -19.48 -16.90 17.76
N GLY A 192 -18.48 -17.45 18.46
CA GLY A 192 -17.32 -18.08 17.80
C GLY A 192 -17.68 -19.21 16.83
N GLU A 193 -18.79 -19.92 17.06
CA GLU A 193 -19.25 -21.04 16.23
C GLU A 193 -20.15 -20.61 15.05
N ASP A 194 -20.59 -19.35 15.01
CA ASP A 194 -21.43 -18.85 13.92
C ASP A 194 -20.63 -18.89 12.61
N LYS A 195 -21.24 -19.42 11.54
CA LYS A 195 -20.61 -19.46 10.22
C LYS A 195 -20.82 -18.14 9.49
N VAL A 196 -19.80 -17.68 8.77
CA VAL A 196 -19.83 -16.43 7.99
C VAL A 196 -21.03 -16.36 7.05
N ALA A 197 -21.37 -17.45 6.34
CA ALA A 197 -22.51 -17.49 5.43
C ALA A 197 -23.88 -17.15 6.06
N GLN A 198 -24.01 -17.25 7.39
CA GLN A 198 -25.25 -16.96 8.10
C GLN A 198 -25.53 -15.46 8.21
N PHE A 199 -24.49 -14.62 8.14
CA PHE A 199 -24.61 -13.18 8.40
C PHE A 199 -23.87 -12.29 7.40
N MET A 200 -23.10 -12.83 6.46
CA MET A 200 -22.46 -12.04 5.40
C MET A 200 -23.48 -11.25 4.56
N HIS A 201 -23.08 -10.06 4.11
CA HIS A 201 -23.81 -9.26 3.14
C HIS A 201 -23.65 -9.86 1.75
N ARG A 202 -24.77 -10.07 1.04
CA ARG A 202 -24.78 -10.64 -0.32
C ARG A 202 -25.06 -9.61 -1.42
N ARG A 203 -25.39 -8.38 -1.03
CA ARG A 203 -25.63 -7.27 -1.97
C ARG A 203 -24.35 -6.47 -2.07
N LEU A 204 -23.47 -6.94 -2.93
CA LEU A 204 -22.14 -6.39 -3.10
C LEU A 204 -22.13 -5.33 -4.17
N ILE A 205 -21.29 -4.33 -3.92
CA ILE A 205 -20.92 -3.29 -4.85
C ILE A 205 -19.48 -3.61 -5.23
N PHE A 206 -19.20 -3.74 -6.52
CA PHE A 206 -17.90 -4.10 -7.05
C PHE A 206 -17.69 -3.43 -8.41
N LEU A 207 -16.44 -3.37 -8.85
CA LEU A 207 -16.04 -2.88 -10.17
C LEU A 207 -15.31 -3.97 -10.97
N THR A 208 -15.07 -3.70 -12.26
CA THR A 208 -14.11 -4.47 -13.06
C THR A 208 -12.81 -3.68 -13.18
N PRO A 209 -11.66 -4.31 -13.47
CA PRO A 209 -10.38 -3.62 -13.57
C PRO A 209 -10.38 -2.44 -14.55
N GLU A 210 -11.15 -2.56 -15.64
CA GLU A 210 -11.25 -1.51 -16.67
C GLU A 210 -12.19 -0.36 -16.30
N SER A 211 -12.80 -0.39 -15.11
CA SER A 211 -13.67 0.69 -14.63
C SER A 211 -12.83 1.93 -14.35
N ASP A 212 -13.40 3.10 -14.58
CA ASP A 212 -12.71 4.39 -14.38
C ASP A 212 -12.54 4.70 -12.88
N GLY A 213 -11.36 5.20 -12.46
CA GLY A 213 -11.09 5.53 -11.05
C GLY A 213 -12.05 6.57 -10.46
N MET A 214 -12.58 7.49 -11.29
CA MET A 214 -13.61 8.43 -10.84
C MET A 214 -14.96 7.74 -10.61
N GLU A 215 -15.24 6.61 -11.28
CA GLU A 215 -16.39 5.76 -10.96
C GLU A 215 -16.21 5.09 -9.60
N ALA A 216 -15.03 4.54 -9.31
CA ALA A 216 -14.69 3.99 -8.00
C ALA A 216 -14.90 5.03 -6.89
N ALA A 217 -14.34 6.23 -7.06
CA ALA A 217 -14.52 7.34 -6.13
C ALA A 217 -15.99 7.69 -5.88
N ARG A 218 -16.81 7.77 -6.94
CA ARG A 218 -18.24 8.05 -6.81
C ARG A 218 -18.97 6.95 -6.06
N MET A 219 -18.64 5.68 -6.31
CA MET A 219 -19.27 4.54 -5.66
C MET A 219 -18.93 4.49 -4.19
N MET A 220 -17.64 4.62 -3.83
CA MET A 220 -17.20 4.65 -2.44
C MET A 220 -17.86 5.80 -1.68
N ALA A 221 -17.86 7.01 -2.24
CA ALA A 221 -18.50 8.17 -1.61
C ALA A 221 -20.03 8.02 -1.47
N LYS A 222 -20.71 7.46 -2.49
CA LYS A 222 -22.17 7.29 -2.48
C LYS A 222 -22.63 6.27 -1.43
N PHE A 223 -21.84 5.22 -1.22
CA PHE A 223 -22.20 4.11 -0.34
C PHE A 223 -21.44 4.11 1.00
N ASN A 224 -20.57 5.11 1.23
CA ASN A 224 -19.69 5.23 2.40
C ASN A 224 -18.83 3.98 2.60
N LEU A 225 -18.22 3.48 1.52
CA LEU A 225 -17.36 2.30 1.56
C LEU A 225 -15.95 2.71 1.99
N LEU A 226 -15.31 1.86 2.79
CA LEU A 226 -13.90 1.98 3.15
C LEU A 226 -13.00 1.22 2.19
N SER A 227 -13.51 0.13 1.60
CA SER A 227 -12.88 -0.56 0.48
C SER A 227 -13.92 -0.94 -0.59
N LEU A 228 -13.47 -1.13 -1.82
CA LEU A 228 -14.31 -1.51 -2.96
C LEU A 228 -13.67 -2.68 -3.72
N PRO A 229 -14.32 -3.86 -3.79
CA PRO A 229 -13.74 -5.00 -4.48
C PRO A 229 -13.76 -4.82 -6.00
N VAL A 230 -12.68 -5.27 -6.64
CA VAL A 230 -12.51 -5.35 -8.09
C VAL A 230 -12.57 -6.82 -8.50
N VAL A 231 -13.41 -7.14 -9.48
CA VAL A 231 -13.65 -8.53 -9.90
C VAL A 231 -13.54 -8.69 -11.41
N ASP A 232 -13.17 -9.89 -11.85
CA ASP A 232 -13.15 -10.25 -13.27
C ASP A 232 -14.55 -10.57 -13.83
N LYS A 233 -14.61 -11.00 -15.10
CA LYS A 233 -15.85 -11.35 -15.80
C LYS A 233 -16.55 -12.57 -15.20
N GLU A 234 -15.79 -13.46 -14.56
CA GLU A 234 -16.24 -14.65 -13.85
C GLU A 234 -16.59 -14.36 -12.38
N LYS A 235 -16.47 -13.09 -11.94
CA LYS A 235 -16.63 -12.59 -10.57
C LYS A 235 -15.57 -13.08 -9.57
N ARG A 236 -14.40 -13.49 -10.05
CA ARG A 236 -13.24 -13.75 -9.18
C ARG A 236 -12.75 -12.43 -8.61
N LEU A 237 -12.50 -12.40 -7.30
CA LEU A 237 -11.95 -11.23 -6.63
C LEU A 237 -10.49 -11.07 -7.06
N LEU A 238 -10.17 -9.95 -7.69
CA LEU A 238 -8.82 -9.64 -8.17
C LEU A 238 -8.06 -8.79 -7.17
N GLY A 239 -8.77 -7.86 -6.52
CA GLY A 239 -8.17 -6.91 -5.59
C GLY A 239 -9.22 -6.04 -4.93
N ILE A 240 -8.76 -5.08 -4.14
CA ILE A 240 -9.59 -4.08 -3.47
C ILE A 240 -9.00 -2.70 -3.69
N ILE A 241 -9.86 -1.69 -3.75
CA ILE A 241 -9.45 -0.28 -3.75
C ILE A 241 -9.77 0.28 -2.38
N THR A 242 -8.82 0.93 -1.72
CA THR A 242 -9.06 1.58 -0.42
C THR A 242 -9.54 3.02 -0.57
N VAL A 243 -10.05 3.58 0.53
CA VAL A 243 -10.55 4.95 0.53
C VAL A 243 -9.42 5.97 0.45
N ASP A 244 -8.25 5.64 0.97
CA ASP A 244 -7.03 6.41 0.95
C ASP A 244 -6.45 6.53 -0.46
N ASP A 245 -6.37 5.42 -1.22
CA ASP A 245 -5.92 5.45 -2.62
C ASP A 245 -6.83 6.33 -3.47
N ILE A 246 -8.14 6.26 -3.23
CA ILE A 246 -9.11 7.15 -3.87
C ILE A 246 -8.91 8.61 -3.45
N LEU A 247 -8.60 8.86 -2.18
CA LEU A 247 -8.32 10.23 -1.73
C LEU A 247 -7.06 10.78 -2.38
N GLU A 248 -6.03 9.95 -2.54
CA GLU A 248 -4.80 10.29 -3.24
C GLU A 248 -5.04 10.57 -4.72
N PHE A 249 -5.72 9.65 -5.42
CA PHE A 249 -6.14 9.80 -6.81
C PHE A 249 -6.92 11.11 -7.04
N LEU A 250 -7.83 11.46 -6.13
CA LEU A 250 -8.59 12.72 -6.21
C LEU A 250 -7.79 13.96 -5.81
N LEU A 251 -6.77 13.81 -4.96
CA LEU A 251 -5.96 14.90 -4.41
C LEU A 251 -4.45 14.69 -4.63
N PRO A 252 -3.96 14.59 -5.89
CA PRO A 252 -2.53 14.32 -6.16
C PRO A 252 -1.58 15.37 -5.57
N SER A 253 -2.11 16.56 -5.26
CA SER A 253 -1.38 17.69 -4.67
C SER A 253 -0.95 17.52 -3.21
N VAL A 254 -1.38 16.46 -2.50
CA VAL A 254 -0.98 16.22 -1.11
C VAL A 254 0.47 15.73 -1.04
N LYS A 255 0.86 14.73 -1.86
CA LYS A 255 2.27 14.33 -2.06
C LYS A 255 3.06 15.38 -2.87
N LYS A 256 2.44 16.00 -3.89
CA LYS A 256 3.06 17.04 -4.74
C LYS A 256 3.11 18.44 -4.10
N ARG A 257 3.45 18.59 -2.81
CA ARG A 257 3.68 19.93 -2.21
C ARG A 257 4.97 20.56 -2.74
N LYS A 258 4.91 21.09 -3.97
CA LYS A 258 5.80 22.17 -4.42
C LYS A 258 5.61 23.36 -3.50
N ARG A 259 6.60 23.64 -2.66
CA ARG A 259 6.77 24.97 -2.07
C ARG A 259 7.85 25.71 -2.82
N PHE A 260 7.42 26.82 -3.42
CA PHE A 260 8.24 27.86 -4.02
C PHE A 260 9.36 28.34 -3.09
#